data_AF-A0A962ZIU5-F1
#
_entry.id   AF-A0A962ZIU5-F1
#
_cell.length_a   1.000
_cell.length_b   1.000
_cell.length_c   1.000
_cell.angle_alpha   90.00
_cell.angle_beta   90.00
_cell.angle_gamma   90.00
#
_symmetry.space_group_name_H-M   'P 1'
#
loop_
_entity.id
_entity.type
_entity.pdbx_description
1 polymer ?
#
loop_
_entity_poly.entity_id
_entity_poly.type
_entity_poly.pdbx_seq_one_letter_code
_entity_poly.pdbx_strand_id
1 'polypeptide(L)'
;MATTPQRHHDSGGVIVGVGASAGGLAAYKQLLDSLPPDTGLTFVLIQHLDPAHESLMAELLAKHSAMPVVQVQTGMPIQANHIYIIPPNTFLRVEDNLLILDDPVSVRGIRLPIDYFFRSLAAARTHRAVGVVLSGTGSDGAVGVREIKSQGGLTIAQNPDTAEHTGMPSAAINTGAVDYVLDIAQIADQILAYASHSYVQSTEKSTLAESAPDDFRLILAKLRAQTHQDFSDYKPGTLTRRIQRRMSIRHITTTPDYIRLLDEDPDEVQQLFRDVLIGVTSFFRDRSAWEELHAVITSAVTRKGKDDPFRVWVPGCSTGEEAYAIAMTLFDIQATQKHPVDFQIFASDLNQDAVEVARLGLYPENVSADIPAKYLKKCFHRESGKLRVDKKLRESCIFAVQNILSDPPFSNLDLISCRNLLIYLGQHLQQKLIPLFHFALKPNGYLLLGPSENLSSHSEIFRAIDKKHRISQRKPGPVRS
;
A
#
# COMPACT_ATOMS: atom_id res chain seq x y z
N MET A 1 -37.54 29.07 13.07
CA MET A 1 -36.40 28.42 13.75
C MET A 1 -36.15 27.09 13.06
N ALA A 2 -35.26 27.10 12.07
CA ALA A 2 -34.93 25.91 11.31
C ALA A 2 -33.83 25.14 12.06
N THR A 3 -34.16 23.92 12.50
CA THR A 3 -33.23 22.98 13.10
C THR A 3 -32.18 22.58 12.08
N THR A 4 -30.94 22.99 12.32
CA THR A 4 -29.76 22.53 11.59
C THR A 4 -29.64 21.02 11.79
N PRO A 5 -29.53 20.20 10.72
CA PRO A 5 -29.25 18.79 10.91
C PRO A 5 -27.84 18.67 11.49
N GLN A 6 -27.75 18.14 12.71
CA GLN A 6 -26.49 17.70 13.30
C GLN A 6 -25.84 16.73 12.31
N ARG A 7 -24.66 17.09 11.79
CA ARG A 7 -23.81 16.14 11.07
C ARG A 7 -23.42 15.06 12.08
N HIS A 8 -24.07 13.90 12.00
CA HIS A 8 -23.58 12.70 12.66
C HIS A 8 -22.21 12.38 12.07
N HIS A 9 -21.15 12.70 12.81
CA HIS A 9 -19.83 12.11 12.63
C HIS A 9 -19.93 10.64 13.10
N ASP A 10 -20.58 9.80 12.31
CA ASP A 10 -20.54 8.36 12.54
C ASP A 10 -19.23 7.86 11.92
N SER A 11 -18.20 7.72 12.76
CA SER A 11 -16.98 7.02 12.38
C SER A 11 -17.38 5.59 12.02
N GLY A 12 -17.49 5.29 10.73
CA GLY A 12 -18.11 4.05 10.24
C GLY A 12 -17.56 2.77 10.89
N GLY A 13 -18.44 1.80 11.08
CA GLY A 13 -18.12 0.49 11.65
C GLY A 13 -17.16 -0.35 10.81
N VAL A 14 -16.80 -1.52 11.32
CA VAL A 14 -15.89 -2.47 10.63
C VAL A 14 -16.56 -3.03 9.39
N ILE A 15 -15.84 -2.97 8.27
CA ILE A 15 -16.26 -3.60 7.01
C ILE A 15 -15.27 -4.70 6.66
N VAL A 16 -15.81 -5.89 6.45
CA VAL A 16 -15.11 -7.08 6.01
C VAL A 16 -15.33 -7.25 4.52
N GLY A 17 -14.31 -6.95 3.74
CA GLY A 17 -14.25 -7.29 2.32
C GLY A 17 -13.78 -8.72 2.14
N VAL A 18 -14.60 -9.57 1.52
CA VAL A 18 -14.27 -10.97 1.26
C VAL A 18 -14.19 -11.17 -0.25
N GLY A 19 -13.00 -11.51 -0.74
CA GLY A 19 -12.74 -11.77 -2.15
C GLY A 19 -12.63 -13.26 -2.43
N ALA A 20 -13.34 -13.74 -3.45
CA ALA A 20 -13.23 -15.12 -3.93
C ALA A 20 -13.45 -15.21 -5.45
N SER A 21 -13.07 -16.33 -6.05
CA SER A 21 -13.31 -16.58 -7.48
C SER A 21 -13.80 -18.02 -7.68
N ALA A 22 -13.07 -18.86 -8.42
CA ALA A 22 -13.34 -20.29 -8.54
C ALA A 22 -13.37 -20.98 -7.15
N GLY A 23 -14.41 -21.77 -6.89
CA GLY A 23 -14.70 -22.34 -5.56
C GLY A 23 -15.29 -21.34 -4.54
N GLY A 24 -15.51 -20.07 -4.93
CA GLY A 24 -15.92 -19.01 -4.02
C GLY A 24 -17.29 -19.20 -3.39
N LEU A 25 -18.26 -19.81 -4.09
CA LEU A 25 -19.59 -20.07 -3.52
C LEU A 25 -19.52 -21.01 -2.31
N ALA A 26 -18.76 -22.10 -2.40
CA ALA A 26 -18.59 -23.04 -1.31
C ALA A 26 -17.88 -22.37 -0.12
N ALA A 27 -16.82 -21.61 -0.40
CA ALA A 27 -16.09 -20.86 0.60
C ALA A 27 -16.95 -19.81 1.32
N TYR A 28 -17.79 -19.07 0.59
CA TYR A 28 -18.73 -18.12 1.19
C TYR A 28 -19.76 -18.80 2.07
N LYS A 29 -20.37 -19.91 1.63
CA LYS A 29 -21.32 -20.65 2.46
C LYS A 29 -20.71 -21.06 3.79
N GLN A 30 -19.53 -21.66 3.77
CA GLN A 30 -18.84 -22.11 4.98
C GLN A 30 -18.49 -20.94 5.91
N LEU A 31 -18.08 -19.79 5.36
CA LEU A 31 -17.82 -18.59 6.15
C LEU A 31 -19.11 -18.07 6.81
N LEU A 32 -20.19 -17.96 6.03
CA LEU A 32 -21.47 -17.44 6.51
C LEU A 32 -22.11 -18.35 7.57
N ASP A 33 -22.02 -19.68 7.39
CA ASP A 33 -22.50 -20.67 8.36
C ASP A 33 -21.76 -20.57 9.70
N SER A 34 -20.55 -19.97 9.72
CA SER A 34 -19.73 -19.78 10.91
C SER A 34 -19.95 -18.42 11.59
N LEU A 35 -20.78 -17.52 11.02
CA LEU A 35 -20.99 -16.16 11.54
C LEU A 35 -22.32 -16.04 12.30
N PRO A 36 -22.33 -15.46 13.51
CA PRO A 36 -23.58 -15.12 14.19
C PRO A 36 -24.28 -13.96 13.46
N PRO A 37 -25.61 -13.78 13.63
CA PRO A 37 -26.35 -12.75 12.88
C PRO A 37 -26.17 -11.31 13.39
N ASP A 38 -25.67 -11.13 14.62
CA ASP A 38 -25.61 -9.86 15.34
C ASP A 38 -24.16 -9.41 15.61
N THR A 39 -23.26 -9.66 14.67
CA THR A 39 -21.83 -9.32 14.75
C THR A 39 -21.51 -7.84 15.00
N GLY A 40 -22.42 -6.93 14.62
CA GLY A 40 -22.17 -5.49 14.50
C GLY A 40 -21.32 -5.09 13.30
N LEU A 41 -20.93 -6.05 12.45
CA LEU A 41 -20.03 -5.86 11.30
C LEU A 41 -20.82 -5.81 9.99
N THR A 42 -20.18 -5.31 8.95
CA THR A 42 -20.70 -5.39 7.58
C THR A 42 -19.80 -6.30 6.74
N PHE A 43 -20.41 -7.21 5.98
CA PHE A 43 -19.70 -8.08 5.04
C PHE A 43 -19.98 -7.64 3.61
N VAL A 44 -18.94 -7.54 2.79
CA VAL A 44 -19.05 -7.24 1.37
C VAL A 44 -18.31 -8.32 0.59
N LEU A 45 -19.08 -9.16 -0.11
CA LEU A 45 -18.58 -10.29 -0.88
C LEU A 45 -18.33 -9.84 -2.33
N ILE A 46 -17.06 -9.91 -2.74
CA ILE A 46 -16.60 -9.56 -4.08
C ILE A 46 -16.22 -10.83 -4.81
N GLN A 47 -16.97 -11.18 -5.84
CA GLN A 47 -16.67 -12.35 -6.66
C GLN A 47 -16.48 -11.96 -8.12
N HIS A 48 -15.56 -12.67 -8.78
CA HIS A 48 -15.48 -12.61 -10.23
C HIS A 48 -16.67 -13.37 -10.84
N LEU A 49 -17.75 -12.64 -11.15
CA LEU A 49 -18.96 -13.20 -11.75
C LEU A 49 -18.86 -13.14 -13.29
N ASP A 50 -19.31 -14.21 -13.97
CA ASP A 50 -19.46 -14.20 -15.43
C ASP A 50 -20.53 -13.16 -15.82
N PRO A 51 -20.21 -12.18 -16.71
CA PRO A 51 -21.17 -11.17 -17.17
C PRO A 51 -22.41 -11.74 -17.88
N ALA A 52 -22.33 -12.96 -18.42
CA ALA A 52 -23.39 -13.55 -19.24
C ALA A 52 -24.46 -14.31 -18.44
N HIS A 53 -24.30 -14.43 -17.12
CA HIS A 53 -25.21 -15.19 -16.27
C HIS A 53 -25.86 -14.31 -15.20
N GLU A 54 -27.18 -14.46 -15.06
CA GLU A 54 -27.91 -13.88 -13.93
C GLU A 54 -27.42 -14.54 -12.64
N SER A 55 -26.90 -13.73 -11.71
CA SER A 55 -26.28 -14.24 -10.50
C SER A 55 -27.34 -14.53 -9.43
N LEU A 56 -27.61 -15.81 -9.20
CA LEU A 56 -28.43 -16.28 -8.07
C LEU A 56 -27.65 -16.30 -6.75
N MET A 57 -26.47 -15.68 -6.68
CA MET A 57 -25.57 -15.73 -5.54
C MET A 57 -26.22 -15.24 -4.25
N ALA A 58 -26.97 -14.13 -4.31
CA ALA A 58 -27.66 -13.58 -3.16
C ALA A 58 -28.70 -14.56 -2.59
N GLU A 59 -29.51 -15.16 -3.46
CA GLU A 59 -30.52 -16.14 -3.05
C GLU A 59 -29.91 -17.43 -2.49
N LEU A 60 -28.79 -17.87 -3.07
CA LEU A 60 -28.07 -19.05 -2.61
C LEU A 60 -27.42 -18.83 -1.24
N LEU A 61 -26.84 -17.65 -1.01
CA LEU A 61 -26.16 -17.32 0.25
C LEU A 61 -27.15 -16.90 1.35
N ALA A 62 -28.32 -16.36 1.01
CA ALA A 62 -29.37 -16.04 1.98
C ALA A 62 -29.85 -17.27 2.80
N LYS A 63 -29.61 -18.48 2.31
CA LYS A 63 -29.94 -19.74 3.02
C LYS A 63 -28.92 -20.12 4.10
N HIS A 64 -27.75 -19.47 4.10
CA HIS A 64 -26.59 -19.76 4.95
C HIS A 64 -26.32 -18.64 5.97
N SER A 65 -27.22 -17.66 6.10
CA SER A 65 -27.12 -16.63 7.12
C SER A 65 -28.50 -16.09 7.50
N ALA A 66 -28.64 -15.67 8.76
CA ALA A 66 -29.79 -14.89 9.20
C ALA A 66 -29.58 -13.37 9.00
N MET A 67 -28.37 -12.91 8.64
CA MET A 67 -28.16 -11.53 8.18
C MET A 67 -28.81 -11.32 6.81
N PRO A 68 -29.40 -10.15 6.52
CA PRO A 68 -29.88 -9.84 5.18
C PRO A 68 -28.75 -9.91 4.15
N VAL A 69 -28.95 -10.72 3.12
CA VAL A 69 -28.05 -10.86 1.97
C VAL A 69 -28.64 -10.06 0.80
N VAL A 70 -27.95 -9.01 0.38
CA VAL A 70 -28.47 -8.03 -0.57
C VAL A 70 -27.49 -7.79 -1.70
N GLN A 71 -27.97 -7.84 -2.95
CA GLN A 71 -27.18 -7.41 -4.09
C GLN A 71 -27.07 -5.89 -4.11
N VAL A 72 -25.86 -5.37 -4.27
CA VAL A 72 -25.59 -3.93 -4.21
C VAL A 72 -26.25 -3.19 -5.38
N GLN A 73 -26.84 -2.05 -5.05
CA GLN A 73 -27.20 -0.98 -5.97
C GLN A 73 -26.32 0.24 -5.67
N THR A 74 -26.01 1.04 -6.69
CA THR A 74 -25.12 2.19 -6.50
C THR A 74 -25.76 3.21 -5.54
N GLY A 75 -24.97 3.75 -4.61
CA GLY A 75 -25.43 4.69 -3.59
C GLY A 75 -26.12 4.05 -2.39
N MET A 76 -26.09 2.71 -2.25
CA MET A 76 -26.66 2.05 -1.08
C MET A 76 -25.89 2.40 0.20
N PRO A 77 -26.58 2.79 1.29
CA PRO A 77 -25.94 3.01 2.58
C PRO A 77 -25.49 1.69 3.21
N ILE A 78 -24.31 1.73 3.81
CA ILE A 78 -23.69 0.61 4.51
C ILE A 78 -24.33 0.45 5.88
N GLN A 79 -24.81 -0.76 6.18
CA GLN A 79 -25.47 -1.11 7.44
C GLN A 79 -24.73 -2.25 8.16
N ALA A 80 -24.73 -2.22 9.49
CA ALA A 80 -24.25 -3.32 10.32
C ALA A 80 -25.17 -4.54 10.18
N ASN A 81 -24.64 -5.73 10.47
CA ASN A 81 -25.36 -7.01 10.37
C ASN A 81 -25.93 -7.30 8.98
N HIS A 82 -25.23 -6.85 7.94
CA HIS A 82 -25.62 -7.04 6.54
C HIS A 82 -24.52 -7.68 5.73
N ILE A 83 -24.93 -8.46 4.74
CA ILE A 83 -24.06 -9.06 3.73
C ILE A 83 -24.43 -8.46 2.38
N TYR A 84 -23.48 -7.78 1.77
CA TYR A 84 -23.61 -7.17 0.45
C TYR A 84 -22.88 -7.99 -0.60
N ILE A 85 -23.49 -8.18 -1.76
CA ILE A 85 -22.89 -8.91 -2.89
C ILE A 85 -22.79 -7.98 -4.09
N ILE A 86 -21.60 -7.95 -4.69
CA ILE A 86 -21.37 -7.20 -5.93
C ILE A 86 -22.22 -7.77 -7.08
N PRO A 87 -22.93 -6.95 -7.87
CA PRO A 87 -23.61 -7.43 -9.07
C PRO A 87 -22.62 -7.84 -10.17
N PRO A 88 -23.00 -8.74 -11.10
CA PRO A 88 -22.17 -9.10 -12.23
C PRO A 88 -21.70 -7.90 -13.05
N ASN A 89 -20.52 -8.01 -13.65
CA ASN A 89 -20.01 -7.02 -14.60
C ASN A 89 -19.92 -5.58 -14.04
N THR A 90 -19.59 -5.42 -12.76
CA THR A 90 -19.36 -4.10 -12.14
C THR A 90 -18.10 -4.11 -11.31
N PHE A 91 -17.57 -2.91 -11.03
CA PHE A 91 -16.64 -2.69 -9.93
C PHE A 91 -17.39 -2.05 -8.76
N LEU A 92 -16.94 -2.33 -7.55
CA LEU A 92 -17.53 -1.80 -6.32
C LEU A 92 -16.46 -1.06 -5.53
N ARG A 93 -16.79 0.12 -5.03
CA ARG A 93 -15.97 0.85 -4.07
C ARG A 93 -16.79 1.34 -2.88
N VAL A 94 -16.09 1.58 -1.78
CA VAL A 94 -16.62 2.30 -0.63
C VAL A 94 -16.28 3.78 -0.78
N GLU A 95 -17.29 4.64 -0.68
CA GLU A 95 -17.13 6.09 -0.59
C GLU A 95 -17.92 6.60 0.61
N ASP A 96 -17.21 7.17 1.60
CA ASP A 96 -17.77 7.55 2.90
C ASP A 96 -18.49 6.38 3.61
N ASN A 97 -19.83 6.36 3.55
CA ASN A 97 -20.67 5.30 4.08
C ASN A 97 -21.60 4.69 3.02
N LEU A 98 -21.24 4.83 1.75
CA LEU A 98 -22.01 4.36 0.60
C LEU A 98 -21.23 3.32 -0.20
N LEU A 99 -21.96 2.39 -0.79
CA LEU A 99 -21.48 1.44 -1.79
C LEU A 99 -21.73 2.00 -3.19
N ILE A 100 -20.67 2.28 -3.93
CA ILE A 100 -20.74 2.88 -5.26
C ILE A 100 -20.33 1.85 -6.30
N LEU A 101 -21.21 1.61 -7.28
CA LEU A 101 -20.91 0.79 -8.44
C LEU A 101 -20.31 1.67 -9.53
N ASP A 102 -19.20 1.21 -10.07
CA ASP A 102 -18.52 1.80 -11.21
C ASP A 102 -18.52 0.83 -12.38
N ASP A 103 -18.46 1.38 -13.60
CA ASP A 103 -18.31 0.57 -14.80
C ASP A 103 -17.02 -0.27 -14.72
N PRO A 104 -17.07 -1.55 -15.12
CA PRO A 104 -15.92 -2.42 -15.03
C PRO A 104 -14.81 -1.91 -15.93
N VAL A 105 -13.73 -1.43 -15.34
CA VAL A 105 -12.55 -1.02 -16.10
C VAL A 105 -11.70 -2.25 -16.36
N SER A 106 -11.82 -2.84 -17.56
CA SER A 106 -10.89 -3.88 -17.97
C SER A 106 -9.61 -3.25 -18.52
N VAL A 107 -8.51 -3.34 -17.78
CA VAL A 107 -7.20 -3.00 -18.34
C VAL A 107 -6.67 -4.24 -19.05
N ARG A 108 -6.71 -4.22 -20.39
CA ARG A 108 -6.20 -5.31 -21.25
C ARG A 108 -6.88 -6.67 -21.00
N GLY A 109 -8.18 -6.66 -20.72
CA GLY A 109 -8.97 -7.87 -20.50
C GLY A 109 -8.84 -8.48 -19.10
N ILE A 110 -7.99 -7.92 -18.23
CA ILE A 110 -7.90 -8.32 -16.82
C ILE A 110 -8.87 -7.46 -16.01
N ARG A 111 -9.68 -8.11 -15.18
CA ARG A 111 -10.58 -7.47 -14.22
C ARG A 111 -10.12 -7.85 -12.81
N LEU A 112 -9.93 -6.84 -11.96
CA LEU A 112 -9.44 -7.00 -10.59
C LEU A 112 -10.41 -6.35 -9.59
N PRO A 113 -11.68 -6.78 -9.56
CA PRO A 113 -12.69 -6.18 -8.69
C PRO A 113 -12.33 -6.28 -7.20
N ILE A 114 -11.60 -7.31 -6.77
CA ILE A 114 -11.23 -7.48 -5.36
C ILE A 114 -10.14 -6.47 -4.97
N ASP A 115 -9.06 -6.36 -5.76
CA ASP A 115 -8.02 -5.34 -5.55
C ASP A 115 -8.62 -3.92 -5.59
N TYR A 116 -9.55 -3.66 -6.51
CA TYR A 116 -10.24 -2.38 -6.63
C TYR A 116 -11.05 -2.06 -5.36
N PHE A 117 -11.88 -3.01 -4.89
CA PHE A 117 -12.67 -2.83 -3.69
C PHE A 117 -11.78 -2.66 -2.45
N PHE A 118 -10.78 -3.54 -2.26
CA PHE A 118 -9.88 -3.50 -1.10
C PHE A 118 -9.11 -2.17 -0.99
N ARG A 119 -8.69 -1.57 -2.12
CA ARG A 119 -8.06 -0.26 -2.11
C ARG A 119 -9.00 0.83 -1.58
N SER A 120 -10.25 0.84 -2.03
CA SER A 120 -11.26 1.80 -1.53
C SER A 120 -11.63 1.56 -0.06
N LEU A 121 -11.74 0.28 0.34
CA LEU A 121 -12.03 -0.13 1.70
C LEU A 121 -10.92 0.31 2.67
N ALA A 122 -9.66 0.09 2.29
CA ALA A 122 -8.49 0.53 3.06
C ALA A 122 -8.52 2.04 3.31
N ALA A 123 -8.84 2.83 2.26
CA ALA A 123 -8.93 4.28 2.36
C ALA A 123 -10.13 4.74 3.23
N ALA A 124 -11.29 4.09 3.11
CA ALA A 124 -12.52 4.49 3.78
C ALA A 124 -12.63 4.04 5.24
N ARG A 125 -11.96 2.95 5.64
CA ARG A 125 -12.08 2.35 6.98
C ARG A 125 -10.78 2.23 7.75
N THR A 126 -9.63 2.35 7.11
CA THR A 126 -8.31 2.28 7.76
C THR A 126 -8.13 1.02 8.62
N HIS A 127 -7.91 1.16 9.92
CA HIS A 127 -7.80 0.08 10.89
C HIS A 127 -9.10 -0.73 11.09
N ARG A 128 -10.25 -0.21 10.63
CA ARG A 128 -11.54 -0.92 10.61
C ARG A 128 -11.81 -1.66 9.29
N ALA A 129 -10.85 -1.67 8.36
CA ALA A 129 -10.90 -2.50 7.18
C ALA A 129 -10.41 -3.91 7.49
N VAL A 130 -11.16 -4.92 7.06
CA VAL A 130 -10.71 -6.32 7.07
C VAL A 130 -10.76 -6.86 5.65
N GLY A 131 -9.65 -7.38 5.16
CA GLY A 131 -9.54 -8.01 3.84
C GLY A 131 -9.34 -9.51 3.96
N VAL A 132 -10.25 -10.28 3.40
CA VAL A 132 -10.20 -11.75 3.41
C VAL A 132 -10.11 -12.26 1.97
N VAL A 133 -9.07 -13.03 1.65
CA VAL A 133 -8.90 -13.67 0.33
C VAL A 133 -9.14 -15.16 0.47
N LEU A 134 -10.21 -15.65 -0.15
CA LEU A 134 -10.60 -17.06 -0.16
C LEU A 134 -10.23 -17.74 -1.48
N SER A 135 -10.65 -19.00 -1.63
CA SER A 135 -10.47 -19.82 -2.83
C SER A 135 -10.71 -19.05 -4.13
N GLY A 136 -9.77 -19.22 -5.07
CA GLY A 136 -9.87 -18.63 -6.40
C GLY A 136 -8.61 -18.81 -7.23
N THR A 137 -8.75 -18.60 -8.54
CA THR A 137 -7.65 -18.62 -9.51
C THR A 137 -7.08 -17.21 -9.72
N GLY A 138 -5.80 -17.12 -10.09
CA GLY A 138 -5.16 -15.84 -10.39
C GLY A 138 -4.60 -15.15 -9.13
N SER A 139 -4.54 -13.82 -9.14
CA SER A 139 -3.88 -13.03 -8.10
C SER A 139 -4.70 -11.81 -7.62
N ASP A 140 -5.99 -11.77 -7.93
CA ASP A 140 -6.86 -10.67 -7.49
C ASP A 140 -7.00 -10.69 -5.96
N GLY A 141 -6.95 -9.51 -5.34
CA GLY A 141 -6.87 -9.31 -3.89
C GLY A 141 -5.45 -9.23 -3.32
N ALA A 142 -4.42 -9.66 -4.05
CA ALA A 142 -3.03 -9.64 -3.57
C ALA A 142 -2.49 -8.20 -3.40
N VAL A 143 -2.82 -7.27 -4.30
CA VAL A 143 -2.43 -5.86 -4.13
C VAL A 143 -3.29 -5.22 -3.04
N GLY A 144 -4.58 -5.54 -3.02
CA GLY A 144 -5.55 -5.02 -2.06
C GLY A 144 -5.21 -5.33 -0.60
N VAL A 145 -4.72 -6.54 -0.29
CA VAL A 145 -4.30 -6.87 1.09
C VAL A 145 -3.14 -5.98 1.56
N ARG A 146 -2.19 -5.64 0.69
CA ARG A 146 -1.12 -4.68 1.02
C ARG A 146 -1.70 -3.31 1.38
N GLU A 147 -2.69 -2.84 0.62
CA GLU A 147 -3.37 -1.57 0.88
C GLU A 147 -4.04 -1.58 2.26
N ILE A 148 -4.83 -2.62 2.57
CA ILE A 148 -5.52 -2.77 3.86
C ILE A 148 -4.52 -2.78 5.02
N LYS A 149 -3.47 -3.61 4.95
CA LYS A 149 -2.44 -3.66 5.99
C LYS A 149 -1.72 -2.32 6.16
N SER A 150 -1.44 -1.61 5.06
CA SER A 150 -0.80 -0.30 5.12
C SER A 150 -1.65 0.74 5.87
N GLN A 151 -2.97 0.64 5.79
CA GLN A 151 -3.90 1.50 6.52
C GLN A 151 -4.20 0.99 7.94
N GLY A 152 -3.60 -0.14 8.32
CA GLY A 152 -3.65 -0.69 9.67
C GLY A 152 -4.78 -1.70 9.89
N GLY A 153 -5.46 -2.09 8.80
CA GLY A 153 -6.52 -3.10 8.84
C GLY A 153 -5.98 -4.52 8.97
N LEU A 154 -6.89 -5.47 9.14
CA LEU A 154 -6.60 -6.90 9.23
C LEU A 154 -6.62 -7.56 7.86
N THR A 155 -5.70 -8.49 7.63
CA THR A 155 -5.62 -9.25 6.38
C THR A 155 -5.54 -10.74 6.66
N ILE A 156 -6.41 -11.51 5.99
CA ILE A 156 -6.50 -12.96 6.17
C ILE A 156 -6.53 -13.61 4.79
N ALA A 157 -5.77 -14.69 4.61
CA ALA A 157 -5.91 -15.57 3.46
C ALA A 157 -6.40 -16.94 3.94
N GLN A 158 -7.25 -17.58 3.14
CA GLN A 158 -7.58 -18.98 3.36
C GLN A 158 -6.29 -19.82 3.26
N ASN A 159 -6.17 -20.80 4.15
CA ASN A 159 -5.14 -21.82 4.04
C ASN A 159 -5.18 -22.51 2.66
N PRO A 160 -4.11 -22.43 1.85
CA PRO A 160 -4.09 -23.06 0.53
C PRO A 160 -4.40 -24.55 0.55
N ASP A 161 -4.09 -25.26 1.64
CA ASP A 161 -4.33 -26.71 1.75
C ASP A 161 -5.82 -27.07 1.86
N THR A 162 -6.66 -26.12 2.27
CA THR A 162 -8.13 -26.30 2.36
C THR A 162 -8.89 -25.52 1.29
N ALA A 163 -8.19 -24.79 0.41
CA ALA A 163 -8.79 -24.05 -0.69
C ALA A 163 -9.00 -24.96 -1.91
N GLU A 164 -10.21 -24.91 -2.50
CA GLU A 164 -10.50 -25.61 -3.76
C GLU A 164 -9.57 -25.13 -4.90
N HIS A 165 -9.29 -23.82 -4.93
CA HIS A 165 -8.32 -23.19 -5.81
C HIS A 165 -7.35 -22.32 -5.02
N THR A 166 -6.07 -22.66 -5.12
CA THR A 166 -5.01 -22.08 -4.27
C THR A 166 -4.39 -20.79 -4.82
N GLY A 167 -4.72 -20.40 -6.06
CA GLY A 167 -4.06 -19.30 -6.78
C GLY A 167 -4.14 -17.97 -6.03
N MET A 168 -5.36 -17.50 -5.75
CA MET A 168 -5.60 -16.24 -5.05
C MET A 168 -5.05 -16.23 -3.61
N PRO A 169 -5.35 -17.24 -2.75
CA PRO A 169 -4.77 -17.29 -1.41
C PRO A 169 -3.23 -17.28 -1.43
N SER A 170 -2.61 -18.10 -2.28
CA SER A 170 -1.14 -18.14 -2.40
C SER A 170 -0.57 -16.82 -2.89
N ALA A 171 -1.23 -16.15 -3.84
CA ALA A 171 -0.80 -14.84 -4.32
C ALA A 171 -0.88 -13.77 -3.22
N ALA A 172 -1.93 -13.79 -2.40
CA ALA A 172 -2.06 -12.91 -1.24
C ALA A 172 -0.96 -13.18 -0.20
N ILE A 173 -0.72 -14.45 0.16
CA ILE A 173 0.32 -14.86 1.12
C ILE A 173 1.71 -14.41 0.66
N ASN A 174 2.03 -14.64 -0.62
CA ASN A 174 3.32 -14.29 -1.22
C ASN A 174 3.60 -12.78 -1.25
N THR A 175 2.61 -11.93 -0.93
CA THR A 175 2.87 -10.49 -0.75
C THR A 175 3.58 -10.16 0.56
N GLY A 176 3.64 -11.09 1.51
CA GLY A 176 4.12 -10.85 2.88
C GLY A 176 3.19 -9.97 3.72
N ALA A 177 2.04 -9.59 3.17
CA ALA A 177 1.10 -8.67 3.80
C ALA A 177 -0.16 -9.34 4.35
N VAL A 178 -0.19 -10.67 4.42
CA VAL A 178 -1.26 -11.43 5.11
C VAL A 178 -0.85 -11.62 6.57
N ASP A 179 -1.76 -11.36 7.51
CA ASP A 179 -1.51 -11.55 8.95
C ASP A 179 -1.80 -12.97 9.40
N TYR A 180 -2.81 -13.59 8.79
CA TYR A 180 -3.31 -14.90 9.17
C TYR A 180 -3.56 -15.77 7.93
N VAL A 181 -3.04 -16.99 7.98
CA VAL A 181 -3.36 -18.06 7.03
C VAL A 181 -4.16 -19.11 7.80
N LEU A 182 -5.46 -19.20 7.52
CA LEU A 182 -6.42 -19.92 8.38
C LEU A 182 -7.41 -20.73 7.55
N ASP A 183 -7.95 -21.79 8.15
CA ASP A 183 -9.13 -22.48 7.61
C ASP A 183 -10.37 -21.60 7.82
N ILE A 184 -11.37 -21.72 6.94
CA ILE A 184 -12.53 -20.81 6.90
C ILE A 184 -13.26 -20.70 8.24
N ALA A 185 -13.39 -21.79 8.99
CA ALA A 185 -14.02 -21.78 10.32
C ALA A 185 -13.29 -20.82 11.29
N GLN A 186 -11.96 -20.81 11.26
CA GLN A 186 -11.12 -19.97 12.13
C GLN A 186 -11.10 -18.50 11.65
N ILE A 187 -11.36 -18.25 10.36
CA ILE A 187 -11.44 -16.89 9.81
C ILE A 187 -12.56 -16.10 10.50
N ALA A 188 -13.74 -16.70 10.69
CA ALA A 188 -14.87 -16.05 11.35
C ALA A 188 -14.51 -15.60 12.78
N ASP A 189 -13.96 -16.51 13.59
CA ASP A 189 -13.54 -16.23 14.97
C ASP A 189 -12.51 -15.10 15.02
N GLN A 190 -11.53 -15.13 14.12
CA GLN A 190 -10.47 -14.12 14.09
C GLN A 190 -10.98 -12.73 13.68
N ILE A 191 -11.97 -12.65 12.79
CA ILE A 191 -12.64 -11.39 12.42
C ILE A 191 -13.35 -10.80 13.64
N LEU A 192 -14.13 -11.61 14.36
CA LEU A 192 -14.90 -11.16 15.51
C LEU A 192 -13.97 -10.71 16.66
N ALA A 193 -12.93 -11.48 16.95
CA ALA A 193 -11.95 -11.14 17.95
C ALA A 193 -11.24 -9.81 17.63
N TYR A 194 -10.77 -9.63 16.40
CA TYR A 194 -10.17 -8.38 15.95
C TYR A 194 -11.14 -7.20 16.06
N ALA A 195 -12.38 -7.37 15.61
CA ALA A 195 -13.39 -6.32 15.64
C ALA A 195 -13.72 -5.88 17.08
N SER A 196 -13.69 -6.79 18.05
CA SER A 196 -13.93 -6.48 19.46
C SER A 196 -12.79 -5.73 20.15
N HIS A 197 -11.60 -5.72 19.55
CA HIS A 197 -10.41 -5.15 20.18
C HIS A 197 -10.51 -3.62 20.33
N SER A 198 -10.00 -3.09 21.45
CA SER A 198 -10.04 -1.65 21.78
C SER A 198 -9.45 -0.77 20.67
N TYR A 199 -8.35 -1.19 20.06
CA TYR A 199 -7.76 -0.55 18.87
C TYR A 199 -8.79 -0.26 17.77
N VAL A 200 -9.66 -1.23 17.47
CA VAL A 200 -10.64 -1.16 16.36
C VAL A 200 -11.87 -0.36 16.77
N GLN A 201 -12.29 -0.49 18.03
CA GLN A 201 -13.43 0.22 18.59
C GLN A 201 -13.11 1.69 18.92
N SER A 202 -11.84 2.01 19.18
CA SER A 202 -11.45 3.34 19.62
C SER A 202 -11.78 4.41 18.59
N THR A 203 -12.30 5.52 19.08
CA THR A 203 -12.40 6.80 18.37
C THR A 203 -11.40 7.82 18.93
N GLU A 204 -10.65 7.41 19.96
CA GLU A 204 -9.68 8.25 20.65
C GLU A 204 -8.49 8.57 19.76
N LYS A 205 -8.04 9.81 19.85
CA LYS A 205 -6.90 10.33 19.08
C LYS A 205 -5.60 10.33 19.88
N SER A 206 -5.63 9.91 21.15
CA SER A 206 -4.45 9.92 22.01
C SER A 206 -3.44 8.89 21.52
N THR A 207 -2.18 9.30 21.41
CA THR A 207 -1.10 8.40 20.99
C THR A 207 -0.52 7.67 22.20
N LEU A 208 0.07 6.48 22.00
CA LEU A 208 0.79 5.78 23.08
C LEU A 208 1.93 6.63 23.64
N ALA A 209 2.55 7.47 22.81
CA ALA A 209 3.57 8.41 23.26
C ALA A 209 3.04 9.50 24.21
N GLU A 210 1.73 9.77 24.21
CA GLU A 210 1.08 10.72 25.11
C GLU A 210 0.49 10.01 26.33
N SER A 211 -0.17 8.86 26.14
CA SER A 211 -0.87 8.15 27.21
C SER A 211 0.03 7.24 28.06
N ALA A 212 1.10 6.69 27.47
CA ALA A 212 2.08 5.85 28.14
C ALA A 212 3.50 6.10 27.59
N PRO A 213 4.11 7.28 27.85
CA PRO A 213 5.37 7.69 27.22
C PRO A 213 6.55 6.76 27.53
N ASP A 214 6.58 6.18 28.72
CA ASP A 214 7.65 5.28 29.17
C ASP A 214 7.59 3.94 28.43
N ASP A 215 6.39 3.34 28.38
CA ASP A 215 6.14 2.10 27.64
C ASP A 215 6.43 2.27 26.15
N PHE A 216 6.00 3.39 25.56
CA PHE A 216 6.29 3.71 24.18
C PHE A 216 7.80 3.75 23.91
N ARG A 217 8.56 4.46 24.75
CA ARG A 217 10.03 4.50 24.63
C ARG A 217 10.68 3.13 24.82
N LEU A 218 10.15 2.30 25.73
CA LEU A 218 10.66 0.96 25.96
C LEU A 218 10.45 0.06 24.73
N ILE A 219 9.28 0.12 24.08
CA ILE A 219 9.03 -0.60 22.83
C ILE A 219 10.01 -0.17 21.73
N LEU A 220 10.25 1.14 21.58
CA LEU A 220 11.22 1.63 20.60
C LEU A 220 12.65 1.19 20.92
N ALA A 221 13.03 1.15 22.20
CA ALA A 221 14.33 0.64 22.62
C ALA A 221 14.51 -0.85 22.28
N LYS A 222 13.47 -1.68 22.45
CA LYS A 222 13.49 -3.09 22.04
C LYS A 222 13.63 -3.25 20.53
N LEU A 223 12.84 -2.50 19.76
CA LEU A 223 12.98 -2.47 18.29
C LEU A 223 14.41 -2.12 17.87
N ARG A 224 14.97 -1.05 18.44
CA ARG A 224 16.33 -0.60 18.14
C ARG A 224 17.38 -1.63 18.53
N ALA A 225 17.24 -2.28 19.68
CA ALA A 225 18.20 -3.28 20.16
C ALA A 225 18.34 -4.46 19.18
N GLN A 226 17.22 -4.90 18.58
CA GLN A 226 17.22 -6.07 17.70
C GLN A 226 17.36 -5.74 16.20
N THR A 227 16.89 -4.58 15.75
CA THR A 227 16.91 -4.19 14.33
C THR A 227 18.02 -3.20 13.98
N HIS A 228 18.67 -2.62 14.99
CA HIS A 228 19.61 -1.51 14.89
C HIS A 228 19.03 -0.22 14.27
N GLN A 229 17.70 -0.14 14.11
CA GLN A 229 17.02 1.03 13.56
C GLN A 229 16.42 1.91 14.66
N ASP A 230 16.65 3.21 14.55
CA ASP A 230 16.14 4.19 15.49
C ASP A 230 14.87 4.87 14.95
N PHE A 231 13.75 4.62 15.63
CA PHE A 231 12.45 5.17 15.29
C PHE A 231 12.04 6.34 16.21
N SER A 232 12.90 6.81 17.12
CA SER A 232 12.53 7.84 18.11
C SER A 232 12.02 9.14 17.50
N ASP A 233 12.53 9.55 16.32
CA ASP A 233 12.09 10.77 15.62
C ASP A 233 11.04 10.50 14.52
N TYR A 234 10.46 9.30 14.46
CA TYR A 234 9.29 9.04 13.59
C TYR A 234 8.03 9.63 14.23
N LYS A 235 6.98 9.86 13.43
CA LYS A 235 5.72 10.41 13.94
C LYS A 235 5.10 9.44 14.97
N PRO A 236 4.85 9.89 16.21
CA PRO A 236 4.32 9.00 17.26
C PRO A 236 2.97 8.37 16.92
N GLY A 237 2.09 9.09 16.22
CA GLY A 237 0.80 8.55 15.77
C GLY A 237 0.94 7.39 14.76
N THR A 238 1.93 7.47 13.87
CA THR A 238 2.22 6.37 12.93
C THR A 238 2.68 5.13 13.69
N LEU A 239 3.64 5.28 14.60
CA LEU A 239 4.18 4.15 15.38
C LEU A 239 3.13 3.57 16.33
N THR A 240 2.37 4.42 17.01
CA THR A 240 1.27 4.02 17.90
C THR A 240 0.29 3.10 17.17
N ARG A 241 -0.15 3.52 15.97
CA ARG A 241 -1.09 2.74 15.17
C ARG A 241 -0.53 1.36 14.80
N ARG A 242 0.78 1.25 14.54
CA ARG A 242 1.44 -0.03 14.22
C ARG A 242 1.57 -0.93 15.45
N ILE A 243 1.95 -0.36 16.59
CA ILE A 243 2.05 -1.08 17.87
C ILE A 243 0.68 -1.62 18.27
N GLN A 244 -0.34 -0.77 18.33
CA GLN A 244 -1.70 -1.16 18.72
C GLN A 244 -2.33 -2.18 17.76
N ARG A 245 -1.98 -2.09 16.47
CA ARG A 245 -2.36 -3.10 15.49
C ARG A 245 -1.72 -4.45 15.76
N ARG A 246 -0.42 -4.50 16.04
CA ARG A 246 0.26 -5.76 16.38
C ARG A 246 -0.30 -6.36 17.67
N MET A 247 -0.56 -5.51 18.66
CA MET A 247 -1.31 -5.88 19.87
C MET A 247 -2.67 -6.50 19.53
N SER A 248 -3.46 -5.91 18.64
CA SER A 248 -4.77 -6.44 18.26
C SER A 248 -4.70 -7.75 17.47
N ILE A 249 -3.70 -7.92 16.62
CA ILE A 249 -3.41 -9.21 15.98
C ILE A 249 -3.13 -10.24 17.07
N ARG A 250 -2.23 -9.95 18.01
CA ARG A 250 -1.84 -10.88 19.08
C ARG A 250 -2.87 -11.00 20.22
N HIS A 251 -4.04 -10.38 20.08
CA HIS A 251 -5.10 -10.36 21.11
C HIS A 251 -4.65 -9.80 22.47
N ILE A 252 -3.72 -8.83 22.46
CA ILE A 252 -3.16 -8.21 23.67
C ILE A 252 -3.79 -6.82 23.87
N THR A 253 -4.42 -6.62 25.02
CA THR A 253 -5.16 -5.37 25.29
C THR A 253 -4.34 -4.32 26.06
N THR A 254 -3.19 -4.67 26.63
CA THR A 254 -2.38 -3.74 27.44
C THR A 254 -0.93 -3.64 26.93
N THR A 255 -0.38 -2.42 26.98
CA THR A 255 1.00 -2.15 26.55
C THR A 255 2.05 -2.92 27.38
N PRO A 256 1.91 -3.05 28.72
CA PRO A 256 2.84 -3.85 29.51
C PRO A 256 2.88 -5.32 29.12
N ASP A 257 1.73 -5.92 28.77
CA ASP A 257 1.68 -7.31 28.31
C ASP A 257 2.37 -7.46 26.95
N TYR A 258 2.20 -6.47 26.06
CA TYR A 258 2.89 -6.46 24.78
C TYR A 258 4.41 -6.32 24.93
N ILE A 259 4.87 -5.49 25.87
CA ILE A 259 6.28 -5.36 26.23
C ILE A 259 6.86 -6.70 26.68
N ARG A 260 6.13 -7.46 27.51
CA ARG A 260 6.56 -8.82 27.92
C ARG A 260 6.63 -9.77 26.74
N LEU A 261 5.64 -9.73 25.82
CA LEU A 261 5.70 -10.52 24.60
C LEU A 261 6.96 -10.19 23.77
N LEU A 262 7.31 -8.90 23.63
CA LEU A 262 8.52 -8.50 22.89
C LEU A 262 9.82 -8.97 23.57
N ASP A 263 9.81 -9.28 24.86
CA ASP A 263 10.94 -9.89 25.56
C ASP A 263 11.03 -11.40 25.34
N GLU A 264 9.88 -12.08 25.22
CA GLU A 264 9.77 -13.53 25.12
C GLU A 264 9.83 -14.05 23.67
N ASP A 265 9.40 -13.23 22.70
CA ASP A 265 9.19 -13.60 21.30
C ASP A 265 9.97 -12.66 20.36
N PRO A 266 11.23 -12.98 20.01
CA PRO A 266 12.03 -12.20 19.08
C PRO A 266 11.40 -12.07 17.68
N ASP A 267 10.54 -13.01 17.27
CA ASP A 267 9.87 -12.95 15.99
C ASP A 267 8.80 -11.84 16.00
N GLU A 268 8.12 -11.59 17.12
CA GLU A 268 7.17 -10.48 17.21
C GLU A 268 7.86 -9.12 17.02
N VAL A 269 9.08 -8.94 17.50
CA VAL A 269 9.86 -7.71 17.25
C VAL A 269 10.13 -7.54 15.75
N GLN A 270 10.47 -8.63 15.04
CA GLN A 270 10.64 -8.61 13.59
C GLN A 270 9.32 -8.35 12.86
N GLN A 271 8.19 -8.87 13.35
CA GLN A 271 6.88 -8.59 12.78
C GLN A 271 6.46 -7.14 12.98
N LEU A 272 6.71 -6.56 14.17
CA LEU A 272 6.48 -5.15 14.43
C LEU A 272 7.36 -4.28 13.54
N PHE A 273 8.64 -4.63 13.38
CA PHE A 273 9.54 -3.94 12.47
C PHE A 273 9.02 -3.95 11.03
N ARG A 274 8.61 -5.11 10.51
CA ARG A 274 8.00 -5.23 9.18
C ARG A 274 6.71 -4.41 9.04
N ASP A 275 5.86 -4.38 10.07
CA ASP A 275 4.62 -3.59 10.05
C ASP A 275 4.90 -2.08 10.09
N VAL A 276 5.97 -1.64 10.78
CA VAL A 276 6.45 -0.25 10.74
C VAL A 276 6.97 0.14 9.36
N LEU A 277 7.66 -0.77 8.68
CA LEU A 277 8.23 -0.56 7.34
C LEU A 277 7.27 -0.83 6.18
N ILE A 278 6.00 -1.14 6.44
CA ILE A 278 5.10 -1.50 5.35
C ILE A 278 4.85 -0.31 4.41
N GLY A 279 5.37 -0.44 3.18
CA GLY A 279 5.26 0.54 2.12
C GLY A 279 4.46 -0.02 0.94
N VAL A 280 3.34 0.62 0.61
CA VAL A 280 2.59 0.30 -0.62
C VAL A 280 3.07 1.17 -1.76
N THR A 281 3.35 0.54 -2.89
CA THR A 281 3.75 1.19 -4.13
C THR A 281 3.06 0.51 -5.31
N SER A 282 3.03 1.21 -6.45
CA SER A 282 2.52 0.71 -7.72
C SER A 282 3.23 1.41 -8.88
N PHE A 283 3.26 0.75 -10.04
CA PHE A 283 3.83 1.36 -11.24
C PHE A 283 3.06 2.63 -11.61
N PHE A 284 3.78 3.70 -11.94
CA PHE A 284 3.17 4.98 -12.34
C PHE A 284 2.15 5.55 -11.32
N ARG A 285 2.37 5.34 -10.01
CA ARG A 285 1.56 5.91 -8.92
C ARG A 285 1.40 7.42 -9.07
N ASP A 286 0.17 7.92 -8.89
CA ASP A 286 -0.27 9.30 -9.20
C ASP A 286 -0.01 9.68 -10.66
N ARG A 287 -0.73 9.01 -11.59
CA ARG A 287 -0.47 9.07 -13.03
C ARG A 287 -0.32 10.48 -13.62
N SER A 288 -1.07 11.46 -13.11
CA SER A 288 -0.97 12.85 -13.59
C SER A 288 0.39 13.50 -13.30
N ALA A 289 1.09 13.10 -12.23
CA ALA A 289 2.43 13.60 -11.91
C ALA A 289 3.49 13.09 -12.91
N TRP A 290 3.27 11.92 -13.53
CA TRP A 290 4.19 11.34 -14.50
C TRP A 290 4.24 12.09 -15.82
N GLU A 291 3.14 12.75 -16.22
CA GLU A 291 3.11 13.57 -17.43
C GLU A 291 4.03 14.79 -17.29
N GLU A 292 3.93 15.50 -16.15
CA GLU A 292 4.81 16.64 -15.86
C GLU A 292 6.26 16.18 -15.63
N LEU A 293 6.47 15.08 -14.90
CA LEU A 293 7.80 14.53 -14.68
C LEU A 293 8.47 14.14 -16.01
N HIS A 294 7.73 13.56 -16.95
CA HIS A 294 8.23 13.23 -18.29
C HIS A 294 8.75 14.49 -19.00
N ALA A 295 8.00 15.60 -18.97
CA ALA A 295 8.42 16.86 -19.58
C ALA A 295 9.70 17.41 -18.92
N VAL A 296 9.76 17.37 -17.59
CA VAL A 296 10.93 17.80 -16.81
C VAL A 296 12.17 16.97 -17.14
N ILE A 297 12.06 15.64 -17.12
CA ILE A 297 13.16 14.72 -17.45
C ILE A 297 13.60 14.94 -18.89
N THR A 298 12.67 15.04 -19.85
CA THR A 298 12.99 15.28 -21.27
C THR A 298 13.82 16.55 -21.44
N SER A 299 13.37 17.64 -20.81
CA SER A 299 14.07 18.93 -20.82
C SER A 299 15.45 18.85 -20.18
N ALA A 300 15.60 18.08 -19.10
CA ALA A 300 16.88 17.91 -18.41
C ALA A 300 17.87 17.08 -19.23
N VAL A 301 17.43 15.93 -19.77
CA VAL A 301 18.27 15.02 -20.57
C VAL A 301 18.74 15.69 -21.86
N THR A 302 17.87 16.44 -22.54
CA THR A 302 18.23 17.15 -23.80
C THR A 302 19.30 18.23 -23.65
N ARG A 303 19.54 18.72 -22.43
CA ARG A 303 20.62 19.69 -22.14
C ARG A 303 21.96 19.02 -21.85
N LYS A 304 22.03 17.70 -21.73
CA LYS A 304 23.24 17.01 -21.30
C LYS A 304 24.19 16.76 -22.46
N GLY A 305 25.48 16.80 -22.17
CA GLY A 305 26.53 16.38 -23.09
C GLY A 305 26.65 14.85 -23.15
N LYS A 306 27.41 14.36 -24.13
CA LYS A 306 27.60 12.92 -24.37
C LYS A 306 28.22 12.17 -23.18
N ASP A 307 29.05 12.84 -22.38
CA ASP A 307 29.79 12.24 -21.25
C ASP A 307 29.21 12.62 -19.86
N ASP A 308 27.99 13.16 -19.81
CA ASP A 308 27.31 13.53 -18.55
C ASP A 308 26.05 12.66 -18.34
N PRO A 309 26.18 11.48 -17.68
CA PRO A 309 25.05 10.57 -17.52
C PRO A 309 23.98 11.18 -16.62
N PHE A 310 22.70 10.89 -16.91
CA PHE A 310 21.57 11.28 -16.08
C PHE A 310 21.46 10.36 -14.86
N ARG A 311 21.64 10.90 -13.65
CA ARG A 311 21.68 10.10 -12.42
C ARG A 311 20.46 10.37 -11.56
N VAL A 312 19.78 9.31 -11.14
CA VAL A 312 18.56 9.38 -10.33
C VAL A 312 18.76 8.67 -9.00
N TRP A 313 18.17 9.19 -7.93
CA TRP A 313 18.01 8.46 -6.67
C TRP A 313 16.55 8.35 -6.27
N VAL A 314 16.11 7.15 -5.91
CA VAL A 314 14.77 6.82 -5.41
C VAL A 314 14.91 6.26 -3.99
N PRO A 315 15.02 7.11 -2.95
CA PRO A 315 14.97 6.67 -1.56
C PRO A 315 13.55 6.24 -1.15
N GLY A 316 13.44 5.15 -0.39
CA GLY A 316 12.17 4.53 -0.07
C GLY A 316 11.56 3.82 -1.28
N CYS A 317 12.36 3.06 -2.04
CA CYS A 317 11.93 2.47 -3.31
C CYS A 317 10.90 1.34 -3.16
N SER A 318 10.68 0.83 -1.95
CA SER A 318 9.86 -0.35 -1.67
C SER A 318 10.23 -1.49 -2.64
N THR A 319 9.24 -2.12 -3.28
CA THR A 319 9.41 -3.23 -4.21
C THR A 319 9.88 -2.82 -5.62
N GLY A 320 10.30 -1.57 -5.83
CA GLY A 320 11.04 -1.12 -7.02
C GLY A 320 10.20 -0.52 -8.16
N GLU A 321 8.87 -0.50 -8.06
CA GLU A 321 7.96 -0.05 -9.11
C GLU A 321 8.25 1.38 -9.59
N GLU A 322 8.56 2.30 -8.67
CA GLU A 322 8.87 3.69 -9.02
C GLU A 322 10.21 3.81 -9.76
N ALA A 323 11.25 3.11 -9.29
CA ALA A 323 12.55 3.09 -9.95
C ALA A 323 12.44 2.55 -11.39
N TYR A 324 11.66 1.48 -11.58
CA TYR A 324 11.41 0.93 -12.90
C TYR A 324 10.54 1.83 -13.78
N ALA A 325 9.55 2.53 -13.24
CA ALA A 325 8.77 3.51 -13.99
C ALA A 325 9.63 4.70 -14.47
N ILE A 326 10.61 5.14 -13.66
CA ILE A 326 11.60 6.14 -14.09
C ILE A 326 12.51 5.56 -15.18
N ALA A 327 12.99 4.32 -15.04
CA ALA A 327 13.80 3.65 -16.08
C ALA A 327 13.05 3.57 -17.42
N MET A 328 11.79 3.15 -17.41
CA MET A 328 10.92 3.11 -18.59
C MET A 328 10.79 4.48 -19.25
N THR A 329 10.61 5.53 -18.44
CA THR A 329 10.50 6.91 -18.91
C THR A 329 11.79 7.37 -19.59
N LEU A 330 12.95 7.09 -18.98
CA LEU A 330 14.26 7.46 -19.53
C LEU A 330 14.57 6.71 -20.84
N PHE A 331 14.29 5.41 -20.93
CA PHE A 331 14.44 4.64 -22.17
C PHE A 331 13.54 5.18 -23.30
N ASP A 332 12.31 5.59 -23.00
CA ASP A 332 11.39 6.19 -23.99
C ASP A 332 11.97 7.49 -24.54
N ILE A 333 12.50 8.34 -23.65
CA ILE A 333 13.12 9.61 -24.02
C ILE A 333 14.37 9.37 -24.86
N GLN A 334 15.28 8.49 -24.44
CA GLN A 334 16.49 8.14 -25.20
C GLN A 334 16.17 7.67 -26.63
N ALA A 335 15.12 6.88 -26.81
CA ALA A 335 14.72 6.36 -28.13
C ALA A 335 14.34 7.44 -29.14
N THR A 336 14.03 8.66 -28.68
CA THR A 336 13.67 9.80 -29.52
C THR A 336 14.83 10.77 -29.77
N GLN A 337 15.98 10.57 -29.11
CA GLN A 337 17.12 11.49 -29.18
C GLN A 337 18.12 11.09 -30.27
N LYS A 338 18.70 12.10 -30.94
CA LYS A 338 19.80 11.88 -31.91
C LYS A 338 21.08 11.36 -31.24
N HIS A 339 21.33 11.79 -30.01
CA HIS A 339 22.47 11.39 -29.20
C HIS A 339 21.93 10.96 -27.82
N PRO A 340 21.73 9.66 -27.59
CA PRO A 340 21.18 9.18 -26.33
C PRO A 340 22.17 9.42 -25.20
N VAL A 341 21.67 9.93 -24.07
CA VAL A 341 22.43 10.19 -22.86
C VAL A 341 22.32 8.98 -21.94
N ASP A 342 23.44 8.41 -21.50
CA ASP A 342 23.44 7.31 -20.53
C ASP A 342 22.78 7.71 -19.22
N PHE A 343 22.22 6.74 -18.49
CA PHE A 343 21.62 7.00 -17.19
C PHE A 343 21.85 5.88 -16.19
N GLN A 344 21.74 6.21 -14.91
CA GLN A 344 21.84 5.28 -13.80
C GLN A 344 20.86 5.65 -12.70
N ILE A 345 20.12 4.66 -12.21
CA ILE A 345 19.13 4.84 -11.15
C ILE A 345 19.62 4.11 -9.91
N PHE A 346 19.81 4.85 -8.82
CA PHE A 346 20.02 4.31 -7.50
C PHE A 346 18.67 4.23 -6.79
N ALA A 347 18.30 3.06 -6.29
CA ALA A 347 17.05 2.85 -5.59
C ALA A 347 17.37 2.20 -4.24
N SER A 348 16.88 2.79 -3.16
CA SER A 348 17.23 2.33 -1.83
C SER A 348 16.04 2.26 -0.89
N ASP A 349 16.03 1.28 0.00
CA ASP A 349 14.99 1.12 1.02
C ASP A 349 15.59 0.50 2.29
N LEU A 350 14.91 0.69 3.42
CA LEU A 350 15.27 0.08 4.68
C LEU A 350 14.82 -1.39 4.75
N ASN A 351 13.77 -1.73 4.00
CA ASN A 351 13.19 -3.07 3.97
C ASN A 351 13.93 -3.98 2.98
N GLN A 352 14.72 -4.91 3.52
CA GLN A 352 15.48 -5.89 2.73
C GLN A 352 14.60 -6.77 1.84
N ASP A 353 13.46 -7.25 2.35
CA ASP A 353 12.55 -8.11 1.58
C ASP A 353 12.01 -7.36 0.35
N ALA A 354 11.69 -6.07 0.50
CA ALA A 354 11.23 -5.24 -0.60
C ALA A 354 12.34 -4.99 -1.64
N VAL A 355 13.58 -4.75 -1.17
CA VAL A 355 14.76 -4.59 -2.04
C VAL A 355 15.03 -5.86 -2.85
N GLU A 356 14.86 -7.05 -2.27
CA GLU A 356 15.05 -8.31 -3.01
C GLU A 356 13.98 -8.51 -4.09
N VAL A 357 12.71 -8.18 -3.81
CA VAL A 357 11.66 -8.17 -4.84
C VAL A 357 12.04 -7.22 -5.99
N ALA A 358 12.53 -6.02 -5.64
CA ALA A 358 12.98 -5.04 -6.62
C ALA A 358 14.14 -5.56 -7.48
N ARG A 359 15.16 -6.19 -6.88
CA ARG A 359 16.30 -6.80 -7.59
C ARG A 359 15.87 -7.89 -8.56
N LEU A 360 14.96 -8.76 -8.13
CA LEU A 360 14.44 -9.83 -8.97
C LEU A 360 13.63 -9.29 -10.16
N GLY A 361 12.92 -8.16 -9.94
CA GLY A 361 12.08 -7.50 -10.94
C GLY A 361 10.97 -8.44 -11.47
N LEU A 362 10.42 -9.29 -10.60
CA LEU A 362 9.40 -10.28 -10.93
C LEU A 362 8.12 -10.00 -10.15
N TYR A 363 7.09 -9.52 -10.85
CA TYR A 363 5.84 -9.05 -10.25
C TYR A 363 4.66 -9.93 -10.65
N PRO A 364 3.58 -9.99 -9.85
CA PRO A 364 2.35 -10.67 -10.27
C PRO A 364 1.74 -10.00 -11.51
N GLU A 365 0.97 -10.75 -12.31
CA GLU A 365 0.47 -10.24 -13.60
C GLU A 365 -0.50 -9.05 -13.45
N ASN A 366 -1.17 -8.93 -12.31
CA ASN A 366 -2.12 -7.85 -12.02
C ASN A 366 -1.47 -6.44 -12.03
N VAL A 367 -0.17 -6.31 -11.79
CA VAL A 367 0.52 -4.99 -11.87
C VAL A 367 0.50 -4.39 -13.28
N SER A 368 0.21 -5.20 -14.31
CA SER A 368 0.03 -4.71 -15.69
C SER A 368 -1.09 -3.67 -15.83
N ALA A 369 -2.06 -3.65 -14.90
CA ALA A 369 -3.13 -2.68 -14.86
C ALA A 369 -2.61 -1.24 -14.64
N ASP A 370 -1.54 -1.10 -13.87
CA ASP A 370 -0.95 0.20 -13.52
C ASP A 370 0.08 0.69 -14.56
N ILE A 371 0.58 -0.22 -15.41
CA ILE A 371 1.62 0.07 -16.41
C ILE A 371 0.99 0.57 -17.73
N PRO A 372 1.38 1.72 -18.30
CA PRO A 372 0.95 2.16 -19.64
C PRO A 372 1.29 1.18 -20.76
N ALA A 373 0.42 1.07 -21.77
CA ALA A 373 0.51 0.03 -22.81
C ALA A 373 1.78 0.10 -23.66
N LYS A 374 2.30 1.31 -23.87
CA LYS A 374 3.55 1.53 -24.59
C LYS A 374 4.76 0.88 -23.90
N TYR A 375 4.73 0.72 -22.58
CA TYR A 375 5.82 0.14 -21.80
C TYR A 375 5.69 -1.37 -21.63
N LEU A 376 4.48 -1.89 -21.39
CA LEU A 376 4.30 -3.31 -21.08
C LEU A 376 4.95 -4.24 -22.12
N LYS A 377 4.68 -4.01 -23.41
CA LYS A 377 5.21 -4.87 -24.50
C LYS A 377 6.73 -4.77 -24.67
N LYS A 378 7.33 -3.64 -24.30
CA LYS A 378 8.76 -3.35 -24.55
C LYS A 378 9.64 -3.66 -23.34
N CYS A 379 9.08 -3.55 -22.14
CA CYS A 379 9.82 -3.52 -20.88
C CYS A 379 9.51 -4.71 -19.98
N PHE A 380 8.63 -5.63 -20.39
CA PHE A 380 8.29 -6.82 -19.62
C PHE A 380 8.19 -8.08 -20.47
N HIS A 381 8.52 -9.21 -19.85
CA HIS A 381 8.35 -10.55 -20.39
C HIS A 381 7.47 -11.37 -19.44
N ARG A 382 6.60 -12.21 -19.99
CA ARG A 382 5.81 -13.15 -19.18
C ARG A 382 6.65 -14.37 -18.84
N GLU A 383 6.70 -14.72 -17.56
CA GLU A 383 7.42 -15.88 -17.05
C GLU A 383 6.62 -16.52 -15.92
N SER A 384 6.21 -17.79 -16.10
CA SER A 384 5.50 -18.58 -15.08
C SER A 384 4.30 -17.87 -14.44
N GLY A 385 3.46 -17.21 -15.25
CA GLY A 385 2.28 -16.46 -14.77
C GLY A 385 2.59 -15.14 -14.06
N LYS A 386 3.85 -14.67 -14.14
CA LYS A 386 4.33 -13.40 -13.60
C LYS A 386 4.90 -12.52 -14.71
N LEU A 387 5.12 -11.25 -14.39
CA LEU A 387 5.75 -10.26 -15.27
C LEU A 387 7.17 -9.98 -14.78
N ARG A 388 8.14 -10.30 -15.62
CA ARG A 388 9.55 -9.96 -15.39
C ARG A 388 9.93 -8.68 -16.11
N VAL A 389 10.55 -7.75 -15.42
CA VAL A 389 11.14 -6.54 -16.00
C VAL A 389 12.30 -6.92 -16.93
N ASP A 390 12.33 -6.29 -18.11
CA ASP A 390 13.37 -6.49 -19.11
C ASP A 390 14.77 -6.29 -18.52
N LYS A 391 15.71 -7.12 -18.98
CA LYS A 391 17.08 -7.15 -18.45
C LYS A 391 17.76 -5.78 -18.54
N LYS A 392 17.57 -5.03 -19.64
CA LYS A 392 18.21 -3.71 -19.80
C LYS A 392 17.72 -2.69 -18.77
N LEU A 393 16.43 -2.75 -18.41
CA LEU A 393 15.88 -1.91 -17.34
C LEU A 393 16.46 -2.30 -15.99
N ARG A 394 16.56 -3.60 -15.70
CA ARG A 394 17.15 -4.08 -14.45
C ARG A 394 18.62 -3.67 -14.30
N GLU A 395 19.40 -3.76 -15.37
CA GLU A 395 20.82 -3.36 -15.36
C GLU A 395 21.02 -1.84 -15.20
N SER A 396 20.02 -1.02 -15.53
CA SER A 396 20.06 0.44 -15.30
C SER A 396 19.74 0.86 -13.86
N CYS A 397 19.24 -0.07 -13.03
CA CYS A 397 18.85 0.16 -11.65
C CYS A 397 19.78 -0.56 -10.67
N ILE A 398 20.31 0.18 -9.70
CA ILE A 398 21.10 -0.35 -8.59
C ILE A 398 20.24 -0.29 -7.32
N PHE A 399 19.91 -1.45 -6.76
CA PHE A 399 19.10 -1.58 -5.56
C PHE A 399 19.97 -1.87 -4.32
N ALA A 400 19.82 -1.07 -3.27
CA ALA A 400 20.58 -1.19 -2.04
C ALA A 400 19.69 -1.10 -0.79
N VAL A 401 19.99 -1.90 0.23
CA VAL A 401 19.44 -1.69 1.57
C VAL A 401 20.18 -0.49 2.17
N GLN A 402 19.44 0.56 2.52
CA GLN A 402 20.02 1.81 3.03
C GLN A 402 19.07 2.49 4.01
N ASN A 403 19.60 2.94 5.14
CA ASN A 403 18.94 3.89 6.01
C ASN A 403 19.34 5.31 5.60
N ILE A 404 18.45 6.04 4.92
CA ILE A 404 18.67 7.43 4.49
C ILE A 404 19.01 8.40 5.65
N LEU A 405 18.67 8.05 6.89
CA LEU A 405 18.90 8.89 8.06
C LEU A 405 20.32 8.78 8.62
N SER A 406 21.03 7.68 8.31
CA SER A 406 22.35 7.40 8.90
C SER A 406 23.43 7.06 7.87
N ASP A 407 23.06 6.50 6.72
CA ASP A 407 24.00 6.15 5.66
C ASP A 407 24.32 7.36 4.76
N PRO A 408 25.52 7.42 4.16
CA PRO A 408 25.88 8.49 3.23
C PRO A 408 24.96 8.54 2.00
N PRO A 409 24.53 9.74 1.54
CA PRO A 409 23.68 9.87 0.36
C PRO A 409 24.46 9.59 -0.93
N PHE A 410 23.75 9.21 -1.99
CA PHE A 410 24.27 9.34 -3.34
C PHE A 410 24.41 10.82 -3.70
N SER A 411 25.48 11.21 -4.41
CA SER A 411 25.76 12.60 -4.77
C SER A 411 25.84 12.80 -6.29
N ASN A 412 25.84 14.06 -6.74
CA ASN A 412 25.86 14.46 -8.14
C ASN A 412 24.68 13.86 -8.94
N LEU A 413 23.48 14.03 -8.40
CA LEU A 413 22.22 13.54 -8.97
C LEU A 413 21.52 14.61 -9.80
N ASP A 414 20.85 14.21 -10.88
CA ASP A 414 20.00 15.08 -11.70
C ASP A 414 18.54 15.08 -11.21
N LEU A 415 18.10 13.97 -10.59
CA LEU A 415 16.76 13.79 -10.04
C LEU A 415 16.82 13.00 -8.73
N ILE A 416 16.05 13.44 -7.74
CA ILE A 416 15.66 12.65 -6.57
C ILE A 416 14.15 12.47 -6.60
N SER A 417 13.68 11.23 -6.49
CA SER A 417 12.26 10.89 -6.31
C SER A 417 12.06 10.32 -4.91
N CYS A 418 11.62 11.15 -3.97
CA CYS A 418 11.40 10.77 -2.58
C CYS A 418 9.90 10.91 -2.26
N ARG A 419 9.11 9.92 -2.67
CA ARG A 419 7.64 9.99 -2.59
C ARG A 419 7.10 9.09 -1.48
N ASN A 420 6.14 9.63 -0.72
CA ASN A 420 5.42 8.90 0.31
C ASN A 420 6.31 8.33 1.43
N LEU A 421 7.45 8.97 1.72
CA LEU A 421 8.41 8.57 2.76
C LEU A 421 8.42 9.55 3.94
N LEU A 422 8.49 10.85 3.66
CA LEU A 422 8.54 11.91 4.67
C LEU A 422 7.26 11.95 5.53
N ILE A 423 6.16 11.41 5.03
CA ILE A 423 4.90 11.28 5.77
C ILE A 423 5.04 10.49 7.07
N TYR A 424 6.05 9.60 7.20
CA TYR A 424 6.32 8.81 8.40
C TYR A 424 7.25 9.50 9.40
N LEU A 425 8.00 10.50 8.94
CA LEU A 425 9.09 11.11 9.69
C LEU A 425 8.62 12.35 10.46
N GLY A 426 9.12 12.53 11.69
CA GLY A 426 8.93 13.75 12.46
C GLY A 426 9.61 14.97 11.81
N GLN A 427 9.23 16.16 12.26
CA GLN A 427 9.71 17.42 11.68
C GLN A 427 11.23 17.56 11.73
N HIS A 428 11.86 17.10 12.81
CA HIS A 428 13.33 17.12 12.98
C HIS A 428 14.05 16.33 11.86
N LEU A 429 13.58 15.12 11.53
CA LEU A 429 14.19 14.33 10.44
C LEU A 429 13.93 14.96 9.07
N GLN A 430 12.74 15.53 8.84
CA GLN A 430 12.47 16.24 7.59
C GLN A 430 13.41 17.44 7.42
N GLN A 431 13.65 18.21 8.49
CA GLN A 431 14.59 19.33 8.49
C GLN A 431 16.04 18.90 8.22
N LYS A 432 16.41 17.65 8.52
CA LYS A 432 17.71 17.08 8.15
C LYS A 432 17.75 16.58 6.70
N LEU A 433 16.70 15.91 6.24
CA LEU A 433 16.67 15.27 4.92
C LEU A 433 16.58 16.26 3.76
N ILE A 434 15.84 17.36 3.91
CA ILE A 434 15.70 18.32 2.79
C ILE A 434 17.06 18.98 2.42
N PRO A 435 17.88 19.44 3.39
CA PRO A 435 19.26 19.85 3.13
C PRO A 435 20.13 18.75 2.50
N LEU A 436 19.97 17.49 2.93
CA LEU A 436 20.68 16.34 2.35
C LEU A 436 20.35 16.18 0.85
N PHE A 437 19.08 16.28 0.49
CA PHE A 437 18.64 16.25 -0.91
C PHE A 437 19.21 17.40 -1.72
N HIS A 438 19.26 18.61 -1.15
CA HIS A 438 19.89 19.75 -1.81
C HIS A 438 21.38 19.51 -2.07
N PHE A 439 22.10 18.96 -1.10
CA PHE A 439 23.52 18.62 -1.25
C PHE A 439 23.75 17.53 -2.31
N ALA A 440 22.89 16.51 -2.34
CA ALA A 440 22.98 15.38 -3.26
C ALA A 440 22.71 15.76 -4.73
N LEU A 441 21.88 16.79 -4.97
CA LEU A 441 21.49 17.26 -6.30
C LEU A 441 22.55 18.19 -6.94
N LYS A 442 22.80 17.97 -8.23
CA LYS A 442 23.54 18.90 -9.10
C LYS A 442 22.82 20.27 -9.17
N PRO A 443 23.53 21.37 -9.49
CA PRO A 443 22.87 22.63 -9.81
C PRO A 443 21.75 22.41 -10.85
N ASN A 444 20.58 23.00 -10.63
CA ASN A 444 19.38 22.80 -11.46
C ASN A 444 18.77 21.38 -11.45
N GLY A 445 19.24 20.47 -10.60
CA GLY A 445 18.64 19.16 -10.38
C GLY A 445 17.25 19.24 -9.77
N TYR A 446 16.48 18.17 -9.91
CA TYR A 446 15.05 18.13 -9.56
C TYR A 446 14.78 17.25 -8.35
N LEU A 447 13.82 17.64 -7.53
CA LEU A 447 13.27 16.89 -6.42
C LEU A 447 11.79 16.68 -6.66
N LEU A 448 11.36 15.42 -6.67
CA LEU A 448 9.96 15.01 -6.71
C LEU A 448 9.57 14.44 -5.35
N LEU A 449 8.47 14.94 -4.79
CA LEU A 449 7.87 14.43 -3.54
C LEU A 449 6.45 13.89 -3.79
N GLY A 450 5.90 13.17 -2.81
CA GLY A 450 4.52 12.71 -2.81
C GLY A 450 3.53 13.84 -2.54
N PRO A 451 2.24 13.68 -2.91
CA PRO A 451 1.25 14.76 -2.93
C PRO A 451 1.02 15.43 -1.57
N SER A 452 1.11 14.65 -0.48
CA SER A 452 0.94 15.11 0.91
C SER A 452 2.21 15.73 1.52
N GLU A 453 3.33 15.70 0.80
CA GLU A 453 4.64 16.16 1.26
C GLU A 453 4.91 17.56 0.66
N ASN A 454 5.64 18.39 1.40
CA ASN A 454 5.90 19.77 0.96
C ASN A 454 7.23 20.30 1.48
N LEU A 455 7.74 21.31 0.78
CA LEU A 455 9.00 22.00 1.08
C LEU A 455 8.77 23.41 1.64
N SER A 456 7.63 23.66 2.31
CA SER A 456 7.22 25.02 2.68
C SER A 456 8.27 25.73 3.55
N SER A 457 8.90 24.97 4.45
CA SER A 457 9.97 25.45 5.34
C SER A 457 11.35 25.56 4.68
N HIS A 458 11.48 25.18 3.41
CA HIS A 458 12.75 25.11 2.67
C HIS A 458 12.68 25.79 1.28
N SER A 459 11.81 26.80 1.16
CA SER A 459 11.59 27.54 -0.09
C SER A 459 12.81 28.37 -0.52
N GLU A 460 13.77 28.60 0.38
CA GLU A 460 15.03 29.29 0.14
C GLU A 460 16.01 28.45 -0.68
N ILE A 461 15.98 27.12 -0.56
CA ILE A 461 16.90 26.21 -1.26
C ILE A 461 16.25 25.44 -2.43
N PHE A 462 14.92 25.42 -2.54
CA PHE A 462 14.18 24.83 -3.67
C PHE A 462 13.21 25.83 -4.33
N ARG A 463 13.10 25.79 -5.66
CA ARG A 463 12.11 26.52 -6.45
C ARG A 463 11.04 25.54 -6.94
N ALA A 464 9.77 25.78 -6.64
CA ALA A 464 8.69 24.96 -7.19
C ALA A 464 8.62 25.12 -8.72
N ILE A 465 8.58 24.00 -9.44
CA ILE A 465 8.32 23.92 -10.89
C ILE A 465 6.86 23.60 -11.10
N ASP A 466 6.35 22.58 -10.40
CA ASP A 466 4.93 22.25 -10.34
C ASP A 466 4.52 22.03 -8.87
N LYS A 467 3.71 22.95 -8.34
CA LYS A 467 3.21 22.87 -6.97
C LYS A 467 2.16 21.77 -6.77
N LYS A 468 1.36 21.48 -7.79
CA LYS A 468 0.30 20.46 -7.77
C LYS A 468 0.91 19.07 -7.67
N HIS A 469 1.95 18.81 -8.46
CA HIS A 469 2.62 17.51 -8.53
C HIS A 469 3.91 17.43 -7.70
N ARG A 470 4.20 18.46 -6.89
CA ARG A 470 5.35 18.51 -5.96
C ARG A 470 6.71 18.35 -6.62
N ILE A 471 6.86 18.89 -7.82
CA ILE A 471 8.14 18.93 -8.54
C ILE A 471 8.83 20.26 -8.23
N SER A 472 10.04 20.17 -7.71
CA SER A 472 10.87 21.32 -7.34
C SER A 472 12.26 21.21 -7.97
N GLN A 473 12.94 22.34 -8.14
CA GLN A 473 14.28 22.44 -8.67
C GLN A 473 15.21 23.04 -7.62
N ARG A 474 16.41 22.48 -7.50
CA ARG A 474 17.47 22.97 -6.63
C ARG A 474 17.87 24.41 -7.01
N LYS A 475 17.88 25.32 -6.05
CA LYS A 475 18.39 26.68 -6.22
C LYS A 475 19.92 26.74 -6.04
N PRO A 476 20.61 27.69 -6.70
CA PRO A 476 22.03 27.95 -6.46
C PRO A 476 22.27 28.44 -5.02
N GLY A 477 23.43 28.10 -4.45
CA GLY A 477 23.89 28.57 -3.14
C GLY A 477 24.25 27.42 -2.18
N PRO A 478 25.08 27.67 -1.16
CA PRO A 478 25.38 26.68 -0.13
C PRO A 478 24.15 26.43 0.75
N VAL A 479 24.02 25.21 1.26
CA VAL A 479 23.10 24.90 2.36
C VAL A 479 23.54 25.74 3.55
N ARG A 480 22.70 26.67 4.02
CA ARG A 480 22.95 27.30 5.32
C ARG A 480 22.68 26.24 6.38
N SER A 481 23.75 25.77 7.02
CA SER A 481 23.77 24.79 8.11
C SER A 481 22.94 25.23 9.29
#